data_AF-A0A2V5Q5F9-F1
#
_entry.id   AF-A0A2V5Q5F9-F1
#
_cell.length_a   1.000
_cell.length_b   1.000
_cell.length_c   1.000
_cell.angle_alpha   90.00
_cell.angle_beta   90.00
_cell.angle_gamma   90.00
#
_symmetry.space_group_name_H-M   'P 1'
#
loop_
_entity.id
_entity.type
_entity.pdbx_description
1 polymer ?
#
loop_
_entity_poly.entity_id
_entity_poly.type
_entity_poly.pdbx_seq_one_letter_code
_entity_poly.pdbx_strand_id
1 'polypeptide(L)' 'MEIVEAEEFLKHNHQGVLVARKRDGSLQMTLVSSVIDGQGRVILTARERTYKVKNIRRN' A
#
# COMPACT_ATOMS: atom_id res chain seq x y z
N MET A 1 -7.72 -9.96 -15.81
CA MET A 1 -6.40 -9.33 -15.66
C MET A 1 -5.52 -10.36 -14.99
N GLU A 2 -4.48 -10.80 -15.67
CA GLU A 2 -3.50 -11.73 -15.12
C GLU A 2 -2.56 -11.00 -14.15
N ILE A 3 -1.95 -11.72 -13.19
CA ILE A 3 -1.06 -11.08 -12.21
C ILE A 3 0.09 -10.33 -12.89
N VAL A 4 0.62 -10.88 -13.97
CA VAL A 4 1.69 -10.28 -14.78
C VAL A 4 1.30 -8.91 -15.33
N GLU A 5 0.04 -8.73 -15.74
CA GLU A 5 -0.46 -7.45 -16.23
C GLU A 5 -0.53 -6.40 -15.10
N ALA A 6 -0.91 -6.84 -13.89
CA ALA A 6 -0.93 -5.97 -12.71
C ALA A 6 0.49 -5.54 -12.29
N GLU A 7 1.44 -6.46 -12.32
CA GLU A 7 2.85 -6.18 -12.03
C GLU A 7 3.42 -5.15 -13.03
N GLU A 8 3.14 -5.34 -14.33
CA GLU A 8 3.59 -4.43 -15.38
C GLU A 8 2.96 -3.03 -15.26
N PHE A 9 1.69 -2.96 -14.88
CA PHE A 9 1.04 -1.70 -14.55
C PHE A 9 1.73 -0.99 -13.39
N LEU A 10 2.02 -1.70 -12.30
CA LEU A 10 2.63 -1.13 -11.09
C LEU A 10 4.09 -0.67 -11.32
N LYS A 11 4.82 -1.26 -12.28
CA LYS A 11 6.15 -0.76 -12.69
C LYS A 11 6.10 0.66 -13.26
N HIS A 12 4.98 1.03 -13.90
CA HIS A 12 4.80 2.34 -14.54
C HIS A 12 3.94 3.32 -13.72
N ASN A 13 3.25 2.83 -12.68
CA ASN A 13 2.29 3.60 -11.89
C ASN A 13 2.63 3.52 -10.40
N HIS A 14 3.42 4.47 -9.90
CA HIS A 14 3.89 4.46 -8.52
C HIS A 14 2.90 5.05 -7.51
N GLN A 15 1.98 5.89 -7.97
CA GLN A 15 1.04 6.61 -7.11
C GLN A 15 -0.17 5.73 -6.78
N GLY A 16 -0.49 5.63 -5.50
CA GLY A 16 -1.63 4.82 -5.05
C GLY A 16 -2.25 5.32 -3.76
N VAL A 17 -3.32 4.64 -3.36
CA VAL A 17 -4.02 4.88 -2.09
C VAL A 17 -3.89 3.64 -1.23
N LEU A 18 -3.24 3.78 -0.08
CA LEU A 18 -3.23 2.74 0.94
C LEU A 18 -4.48 2.88 1.81
N VAL A 19 -5.26 1.80 1.89
CA VAL A 19 -6.45 1.71 2.72
C VAL A 19 -6.18 0.83 3.94
N ALA A 20 -6.43 1.36 5.14
CA ALA A 20 -6.34 0.62 6.40
C ALA A 20 -7.62 0.82 7.23
N ARG A 21 -7.93 -0.11 8.14
CA ARG A 21 -9.08 0.04 9.05
C ARG A 21 -8.66 0.72 10.35
N LYS A 22 -9.43 1.73 10.76
CA LYS A 22 -9.33 2.32 12.09
C LYS A 22 -10.00 1.40 13.13
N ARG A 23 -9.83 1.72 14.41
CA ARG A 23 -10.38 0.92 15.53
C ARG A 23 -11.91 0.84 15.49
N ASP A 24 -12.56 1.91 15.04
CA ASP A 24 -14.02 2.01 14.90
C ASP A 24 -14.56 1.35 13.62
N GLY A 25 -13.70 0.66 12.86
CA GLY A 25 -14.07 0.03 11.59
C GLY A 25 -14.09 0.97 10.39
N SER A 26 -14.00 2.29 10.60
CA SER A 26 -13.93 3.26 9.50
C SER A 26 -12.62 3.14 8.71
N LEU A 27 -12.64 3.57 7.46
CA LEU A 27 -11.46 3.52 6.59
C LEU A 27 -10.55 4.73 6.84
N GLN A 28 -9.24 4.49 6.85
CA GLN A 28 -8.22 5.49 6.62
C GLN A 28 -7.68 5.30 5.20
N MET A 29 -7.69 6.36 4.40
CA MET A 29 -7.10 6.39 3.07
C MET A 29 -5.89 7.32 3.09
N THR A 30 -4.77 6.91 2.49
CA THR A 30 -3.56 7.72 2.46
C THR A 30 -2.87 7.59 1.10
N LEU A 31 -2.57 8.72 0.47
CA LEU A 31 -1.73 8.75 -0.73
C LEU A 31 -0.34 8.21 -0.40
N VAL A 32 0.15 7.30 -1.23
CA VAL A 32 1.46 6.68 -1.10
C VAL A 32 2.15 6.59 -2.46
N SER A 33 3.47 6.52 -2.42
CA SER A 33 4.27 6.02 -3.53
C SER A 33 4.66 4.58 -3.23
N SER A 34 4.65 3.73 -4.24
CA SER A 34 5.01 2.32 -4.14
C SER A 34 5.93 1.89 -5.28
N VAL A 35 6.70 0.85 -5.01
CA VAL A 35 7.54 0.16 -6.00
C VAL A 35 7.23 -1.33 -5.96
N ILE A 36 7.55 -2.06 -7.02
CA ILE A 36 7.45 -3.52 -7.06
C ILE A 36 8.86 -4.12 -7.07
N ASP A 37 9.09 -5.17 -6.28
CA ASP A 37 10.37 -5.87 -6.27
C ASP A 37 10.43 -7.02 -7.31
N GLY A 38 11.59 -7.66 -7.44
CA GLY A 38 11.80 -8.76 -8.38
C GLY A 38 11.00 -10.04 -8.08
N GLN A 39 10.27 -10.08 -6.96
CA GLN A 39 9.39 -11.19 -6.58
C GLN A 39 7.91 -10.83 -6.71
N GLY A 40 7.58 -9.69 -7.32
CA GLY A 40 6.21 -9.23 -7.51
C GLY A 40 5.59 -8.59 -6.26
N ARG A 41 6.37 -8.29 -5.21
CA ARG A 41 5.83 -7.68 -3.99
C ARG A 41 5.78 -6.17 -4.11
N VAL A 42 4.66 -5.58 -3.71
CA VAL A 42 4.50 -4.13 -3.61
C VAL A 42 5.12 -3.64 -2.30
N ILE A 43 6.10 -2.75 -2.43
CA ILE A 43 6.83 -2.16 -1.32
C ILE A 43 6.48 -0.68 -1.20
N LEU A 44 6.17 -0.27 0.03
CA LEU A 44 6.00 1.14 0.41
C LEU A 44 6.80 1.41 1.67
N THR A 45 7.23 2.67 1.84
CA THR A 45 7.92 3.11 3.05
C THR A 45 7.04 4.04 3.88
N ALA A 46 7.16 3.93 5.20
CA ALA A 46 6.42 4.78 6.11
C ALA A 46 7.25 5.02 7.38
N ARG A 47 7.14 6.22 7.95
CA ARG A 47 7.68 6.48 9.29
C ARG A 47 6.87 5.69 10.31
N GLU A 48 7.56 5.07 11.25
CA GLU A 48 6.96 4.17 12.24
C GLU A 48 5.80 4.81 13.03
N ARG A 49 5.93 6.08 13.40
CA ARG A 49 4.94 6.80 14.22
C ARG A 49 3.70 7.30 13.45
N THR A 50 3.52 6.91 12.19
CA THR A 50 2.38 7.38 11.39
C THR A 50 1.10 6.57 11.68
N TYR A 51 -0.06 7.23 11.55
CA TYR A 51 -1.35 6.57 11.76
C TYR A 51 -1.60 5.39 10.81
N LYS A 52 -1.08 5.44 9.57
CA LYS A 52 -1.13 4.30 8.63
C LYS A 52 -0.42 3.06 9.18
N VAL A 53 0.78 3.22 9.76
CA VAL A 53 1.51 2.11 10.39
C VAL A 53 0.75 1.57 11.59
N LYS A 54 0.27 2.46 12.47
CA LYS A 54 -0.54 2.07 13.64
C LYS A 54 -1.79 1.27 13.24
N ASN A 55 -2.48 1.68 12.18
CA ASN A 55 -3.73 1.04 11.76
C ASN A 55 -3.49 -0.22 10.92
N ILE A 56 -2.42 -0.29 10.13
CA ILE A 56 -2.01 -1.53 9.44
C ILE A 56 -1.62 -2.60 10.46
N ARG A 57 -0.74 -2.30 11.43
CA ARG A 57 -0.26 -3.27 12.44
C ARG A 57 -1.35 -3.81 13.38
N ARG A 58 -2.56 -3.24 13.36
CA ARG A 58 -3.69 -3.73 14.18
C ARG A 58 -4.31 -4.99 13.58
N ASN A 59 -4.31 -5.08 12.25
CA ASN A 59 -4.83 -6.22 11.49
C ASN A 59 -3.68 -7.04 10.91
#